data_AF-A0A9W9KNT7-F1
#
_entry.id   AF-A0A9W9KNT7-F1
#
_cell.length_a   1.000
_cell.length_b   1.000
_cell.length_c   1.000
_cell.angle_alpha   90.00
_cell.angle_beta   90.00
_cell.angle_gamma   90.00
#
_symmetry.space_group_name_H-M   'P 1'
#
loop_
_entity.id
_entity.type
_entity.pdbx_description
1 polymer ?
#
loop_
_entity_poly.entity_id
_entity_poly.type
_entity_poly.pdbx_seq_one_letter_code
_entity_poly.pdbx_strand_id
1 'polypeptide(L)'
;MRTKGAALATATNWITNFVIVEITPIGIQNLGWKFYIIWTVFNATFLPIIYLFYPETANRTLEDMDAYYRSNPSLIVIGDADAISTKRPTTYVQHQIENIHERAVYKVAHLESDKDKDLSVHVENMG
;
A
#
# COMPACT_ATOMS: atom_id res chain seq x y z
N MET A 1 0.07 -10.78 -4.95
CA MET A 1 0.79 -11.09 -3.70
C MET A 1 0.17 -10.46 -2.45
N ARG A 2 -0.66 -9.41 -2.57
CA ARG A 2 -1.35 -8.73 -1.45
C ARG A 2 -2.08 -9.64 -0.44
N THR A 3 -2.87 -10.62 -0.89
CA THR A 3 -3.68 -11.47 0.01
C THR A 3 -2.82 -12.37 0.89
N LYS A 4 -1.70 -12.87 0.34
CA LYS A 4 -0.74 -13.68 1.11
C LYS A 4 -0.04 -12.83 2.17
N GLY A 5 0.37 -11.60 1.81
CA GLY A 5 0.95 -10.64 2.76
C GLY A 5 -0.01 -10.24 3.86
N ALA A 6 -1.27 -9.93 3.51
CA ALA A 6 -2.31 -9.59 4.48
C ALA A 6 -2.63 -10.76 5.43
N ALA A 7 -2.76 -11.98 4.91
CA ALA A 7 -3.00 -13.16 5.75
C ALA A 7 -1.85 -13.43 6.72
N LEU A 8 -0.60 -13.29 6.25
CA LEU A 8 0.58 -13.42 7.10
C LEU A 8 0.64 -12.32 8.18
N ALA A 9 0.39 -11.06 7.82
CA ALA A 9 0.35 -9.95 8.77
C ALA A 9 -0.68 -10.18 9.88
N THR A 10 -1.89 -10.63 9.50
CA THR A 10 -2.93 -10.98 10.47
C THR A 10 -2.49 -12.14 11.35
N ALA A 11 -1.95 -13.23 10.78
CA ALA A 11 -1.47 -14.37 11.55
C ALA A 11 -0.36 -14.00 12.54
N THR A 12 0.64 -13.22 12.09
CA THR A 12 1.73 -12.72 12.94
C THR A 12 1.21 -11.81 14.05
N ASN A 13 0.20 -10.97 13.77
CA ASN A 13 -0.42 -10.13 14.78
C ASN A 13 -1.06 -10.98 15.90
N TRP A 14 -1.85 -12.00 15.54
CA TRP A 14 -2.49 -12.89 16.50
C TRP A 14 -1.47 -13.71 17.32
N ILE A 15 -0.44 -14.25 16.66
CA ILE A 15 0.61 -15.01 17.35
C ILE A 15 1.38 -14.10 18.31
N THR A 16 1.73 -12.89 17.90
CA THR A 16 2.46 -11.95 18.75
C THR A 16 1.62 -11.56 19.95
N ASN A 17 0.33 -11.27 19.78
CA ASN A 17 -0.58 -10.99 20.90
C ASN A 17 -0.64 -12.17 21.89
N PHE A 18 -0.73 -13.41 21.40
CA PHE A 18 -0.72 -14.59 22.26
C PHE A 18 0.58 -14.72 23.07
N VAL A 19 1.72 -14.58 22.41
CA VAL A 19 3.05 -14.64 23.05
C VAL A 19 3.18 -13.57 24.15
N ILE A 20 2.69 -12.35 23.89
CA ILE A 20 2.74 -11.26 24.86
C ILE A 20 1.87 -11.56 26.08
N VAL A 21 0.64 -12.05 25.87
CA VAL A 21 -0.28 -12.39 26.96
C VAL A 21 0.31 -13.49 27.85
N GLU A 22 1.02 -14.46 27.29
CA GLU A 22 1.64 -15.55 28.06
C GLU A 22 2.91 -15.10 28.81
N ILE A 23 3.76 -14.29 28.17
CA ILE A 23 5.04 -13.86 28.75
C ILE A 23 4.82 -12.80 29.86
N THR A 24 3.83 -11.93 29.70
CA THR A 24 3.58 -10.81 30.62
C THR A 24 3.37 -11.22 32.09
N PRO A 25 2.49 -12.19 32.44
CA PRO A 25 2.29 -12.58 33.84
C PRO A 25 3.55 -13.19 34.46
N ILE A 26 4.28 -14.04 33.73
CA ILE A 26 5.54 -14.65 34.18
C ILE A 26 6.62 -13.58 34.36
N GLY A 27 6.69 -12.62 33.44
CA GLY A 27 7.64 -11.51 33.47
C GLY A 27 7.40 -10.58 34.67
N ILE A 28 6.15 -10.23 34.95
CA ILE A 28 5.81 -9.35 36.10
C ILE A 28 6.06 -10.07 37.42
N GLN A 29 5.75 -11.36 37.53
CA GLN A 29 5.99 -12.13 38.76
C GLN A 29 7.48 -12.27 39.11
N ASN A 30 8.34 -12.46 38.12
CA ASN A 30 9.77 -12.67 38.34
C ASN A 30 10.58 -11.36 38.41
N LEU A 31 10.26 -10.38 37.56
CA LEU A 31 11.07 -9.16 37.40
C LEU A 31 10.39 -7.89 37.92
N GLY A 32 9.09 -7.93 38.23
CA GLY A 32 8.31 -6.77 38.70
C GLY A 32 8.45 -5.58 37.75
N TRP A 33 8.93 -4.45 38.28
CA TRP A 33 9.08 -3.21 37.52
C TRP A 33 10.12 -3.27 36.37
N LYS A 34 11.11 -4.19 36.45
CA LYS A 34 12.15 -4.31 35.41
C LYS A 34 11.59 -4.84 34.09
N PHE A 35 10.44 -5.52 34.12
CA PHE A 35 9.76 -5.99 32.91
C PHE A 35 9.37 -4.83 31.96
N TYR A 36 9.07 -3.64 32.51
CA TYR A 36 8.78 -2.46 31.69
C TYR A 36 9.98 -1.98 30.86
N ILE A 37 11.21 -2.19 31.33
CA ILE A 37 12.44 -1.82 30.59
C ILE A 37 12.53 -2.62 29.28
N ILE A 38 12.10 -3.89 29.28
CA ILE A 38 12.10 -4.73 28.08
C ILE A 38 11.21 -4.09 27.01
N TRP A 39 10.01 -3.66 27.38
CA TRP A 39 9.09 -2.95 26.48
C TRP A 39 9.68 -1.64 25.96
N THR A 40 10.35 -0.87 26.82
CA THR A 40 11.05 0.36 26.41
C THR A 40 12.12 0.06 25.38
N VAL A 41 12.95 -0.98 25.58
CA VAL A 41 14.01 -1.36 24.63
C VAL A 41 13.43 -1.85 23.31
N PHE A 42 12.36 -2.65 23.33
CA PHE A 42 11.67 -3.06 22.10
C PHE A 42 11.17 -1.86 21.31
N ASN A 43 10.45 -0.93 21.96
CA ASN A 43 9.97 0.30 21.32
C ASN A 43 11.13 1.16 20.78
N ALA A 44 12.19 1.32 21.57
CA ALA A 44 13.37 2.08 21.18
C ALA A 44 14.13 1.45 20.02
N THR A 45 14.08 0.12 19.87
CA THR A 45 14.69 -0.61 18.74
C THR A 45 13.82 -0.53 17.48
N PHE A 46 12.50 -0.53 17.62
CA PHE A 46 11.59 -0.37 16.48
C PHE A 46 11.70 1.02 15.83
N LEU A 47 11.93 2.07 16.62
CA LEU A 47 12.01 3.44 16.12
C LEU A 47 13.08 3.65 15.01
N PRO A 48 14.36 3.27 15.18
CA PRO A 48 15.37 3.38 14.12
C PRO A 48 15.10 2.42 12.96
N ILE A 49 14.53 1.24 13.22
CA ILE A 49 14.18 0.29 12.14
C ILE A 49 13.13 0.91 11.21
N ILE A 50 12.07 1.51 11.78
CA ILE A 50 11.03 2.17 10.99
C ILE A 50 11.63 3.36 10.23
N TYR A 51 12.45 4.18 10.89
CA TYR A 51 13.07 5.34 10.26
C TYR A 51 14.00 4.99 9.09
N LEU A 52 14.71 3.87 9.15
CA LEU A 52 15.72 3.50 8.16
C LEU A 52 15.18 2.65 7.00
N PHE A 53 14.20 1.78 7.28
CA PHE A 53 13.73 0.77 6.33
C PHE A 53 12.34 1.03 5.78
N TYR A 54 11.53 1.88 6.42
CA TYR A 54 10.15 2.12 5.99
C TYR A 54 10.06 3.40 5.14
N PRO A 55 9.88 3.29 3.81
CA PRO A 55 9.59 4.46 2.99
C PRO A 55 8.22 5.04 3.34
N GLU A 56 8.04 6.34 3.08
CA GLU A 56 6.78 7.02 3.34
C GLU A 56 5.66 6.43 2.47
N THR A 57 4.65 5.83 3.11
CA THR A 57 3.53 5.15 2.42
C THR A 57 2.29 6.03 2.29
N ALA A 58 2.25 7.21 2.92
CA ALA A 58 1.13 8.13 2.80
C ALA A 58 0.96 8.65 1.36
N ASN A 59 -0.30 8.78 0.93
CA ASN A 59 -0.69 9.28 -0.42
C ASN A 59 -0.15 8.49 -1.62
N ARG A 60 0.24 7.21 -1.45
CA ARG A 60 0.61 6.32 -2.56
C ARG A 60 -0.43 5.23 -2.78
N THR A 61 -0.69 4.89 -4.05
CA THR A 61 -1.51 3.70 -4.35
C THR A 61 -0.66 2.43 -4.24
N LEU A 62 -1.35 1.29 -4.09
CA LEU A 62 -0.70 -0.02 -4.12
C LEU A 62 0.06 -0.26 -5.44
N GLU A 63 -0.41 0.33 -6.54
CA GLU A 63 0.22 0.26 -7.86
C GLU A 63 1.53 1.05 -7.92
N ASP A 64 1.57 2.26 -7.33
CA ASP A 64 2.77 3.10 -7.24
C ASP A 64 3.85 2.43 -6.38
N MET A 65 3.44 1.75 -5.30
CA MET A 65 4.33 1.02 -4.40
C MET A 65 4.88 -0.26 -5.05
N ASP A 66 4.05 -1.03 -5.76
CA ASP A 66 4.50 -2.20 -6.53
C ASP A 66 5.49 -1.79 -7.64
N ALA A 67 5.31 -0.62 -8.26
CA ALA A 67 6.24 -0.07 -9.24
C ALA A 67 7.57 0.36 -8.61
N TYR A 68 7.53 1.03 -7.45
CA TYR A 68 8.72 1.45 -6.70
C TYR A 68 9.57 0.26 -6.24
N TYR A 69 8.98 -0.83 -5.74
CA TYR A 69 9.75 -2.02 -5.35
C TYR A 69 10.34 -2.76 -6.56
N ARG A 70 9.75 -2.61 -7.76
CA ARG A 70 10.25 -3.21 -9.00
C ARG A 70 11.46 -2.47 -9.57
N SER A 71 11.65 -1.19 -9.24
CA SER A 71 12.81 -0.39 -9.67
C SER A 71 14.10 -0.64 -8.86
N ASN A 72 14.15 -1.66 -8.00
CA ASN A 72 15.30 -2.01 -7.13
C ASN A 72 15.86 -0.80 -6.35
N PRO A 73 15.06 -0.15 -5.50
CA PRO A 73 15.53 0.95 -4.68
C PRO A 73 16.55 0.45 -3.65
N SER A 74 17.44 1.35 -3.20
CA SER A 74 18.38 1.03 -2.14
C SER A 74 17.68 0.61 -0.85
N LEU A 75 18.21 -0.41 -0.18
CA LEU A 75 17.66 -0.97 1.06
C LEU A 75 17.59 0.06 2.22
N ILE A 76 18.35 1.15 2.11
CA ILE A 76 18.41 2.25 3.06
C ILE A 76 17.64 3.43 2.46
N VAL A 77 16.57 3.87 3.14
CA VAL A 77 15.63 4.90 2.68
C VAL A 77 16.21 6.32 2.77
N ILE A 78 17.25 6.52 3.59
CA ILE A 78 17.85 7.84 3.90
C ILE A 78 18.41 8.57 2.67
N GLY A 79 18.75 7.84 1.60
CA GLY A 79 19.40 8.40 0.41
C GLY A 79 18.46 8.97 -0.65
N ASP A 80 17.16 8.71 -0.55
CA ASP A 80 16.22 8.98 -1.65
C ASP A 80 15.15 9.98 -1.20
N ALA A 81 15.27 11.23 -1.66
CA ALA A 81 14.34 12.31 -1.33
C ALA A 81 12.90 11.99 -1.78
N ASP A 82 12.77 11.19 -2.84
CA ASP A 82 11.48 10.72 -3.35
C ASP A 82 10.89 9.60 -2.49
N ALA A 83 11.65 8.89 -1.65
CA ALA A 83 11.14 7.86 -0.74
C ALA A 83 10.68 8.41 0.63
N ILE A 84 11.16 9.61 0.99
CA ILE A 84 10.87 10.30 2.26
C ILE A 84 9.79 11.39 2.07
N SER A 85 9.59 11.87 0.84
CA SER A 85 8.64 12.94 0.55
C SER A 85 7.19 12.49 0.72
N THR A 86 6.46 13.17 1.60
CA THR A 86 5.00 13.07 1.80
C THR A 86 4.19 13.52 0.57
N LYS A 87 4.81 14.29 -0.34
CA LYS A 87 4.14 14.73 -1.56
C LYS A 87 4.18 13.61 -2.59
N ARG A 88 3.01 13.27 -3.13
CA ARG A 88 2.88 12.34 -4.25
C ARG A 88 3.72 12.86 -5.42
N PRO A 89 4.78 12.15 -5.86
CA PRO A 89 5.63 12.61 -6.95
C PRO A 89 4.79 12.81 -8.21
N THR A 90 4.99 13.93 -8.90
CA THR A 90 4.13 14.40 -10.01
C THR A 90 4.00 13.36 -11.13
N THR A 91 5.02 12.52 -11.32
CA THR A 91 5.04 11.41 -12.28
C THR A 91 3.89 10.42 -12.08
N TYR A 92 3.58 10.04 -10.84
CA TYR A 92 2.48 9.09 -10.55
C TYR A 92 1.11 9.74 -10.75
N VAL A 93 0.99 11.03 -10.44
CA VAL A 93 -0.24 11.80 -10.69
C VAL A 93 -0.52 11.88 -12.19
N GLN A 94 0.52 12.14 -13.00
CA GLN A 94 0.39 12.21 -14.45
C GLN A 94 -0.02 10.87 -15.06
N HIS A 95 0.59 9.77 -14.62
CA HIS A 95 0.19 8.42 -15.06
C HIS A 95 -1.26 8.07 -14.70
N GLN A 96 -1.77 8.51 -13.55
CA GLN A 96 -3.19 8.31 -13.22
C GLN A 96 -4.11 9.12 -14.13
N ILE A 97 -3.78 10.39 -14.39
CA ILE A 97 -4.58 11.26 -15.27
C ILE A 97 -4.61 10.70 -16.69
N GLU A 98 -3.48 10.20 -17.19
CA GLU A 98 -3.36 9.58 -18.51
C GLU A 98 -4.17 8.28 -18.60
N ASN A 99 -4.05 7.37 -17.62
CA ASN A 99 -4.86 6.15 -17.57
C ASN A 99 -6.36 6.43 -17.48
N ILE A 100 -6.77 7.47 -16.75
CA ILE A 100 -8.19 7.87 -16.65
C ILE A 100 -8.66 8.47 -17.99
N HIS A 101 -7.82 9.26 -18.65
CA HIS A 101 -8.11 9.85 -19.95
C HIS A 101 -8.28 8.77 -21.01
N GLU A 102 -7.36 7.80 -21.12
CA GLU A 102 -7.47 6.69 -22.07
C GLU A 102 -8.74 5.86 -21.84
N ARG A 103 -9.07 5.55 -20.58
CA ARG A 103 -10.31 4.82 -20.26
C ARG A 103 -11.57 5.62 -20.60
N ALA A 104 -11.54 6.94 -20.38
CA ALA A 104 -12.65 7.81 -20.74
C ALA A 104 -12.83 7.87 -22.27
N VAL A 105 -11.74 8.04 -23.02
CA VAL A 105 -11.73 8.06 -24.50
C VAL A 105 -12.24 6.73 -25.06
N TYR A 106 -11.72 5.60 -24.55
CA TYR A 106 -12.20 4.27 -24.95
C TYR A 106 -13.69 4.11 -24.69
N LYS A 107 -14.17 4.52 -23.50
CA LYS A 107 -15.58 4.42 -23.14
C LYS A 107 -16.48 5.29 -24.03
N VAL A 108 -16.04 6.50 -24.38
CA VAL A 108 -16.76 7.39 -25.31
C VAL A 108 -16.82 6.79 -26.71
N ALA A 109 -15.70 6.32 -27.25
CA ALA A 109 -15.64 5.70 -28.57
C ALA A 109 -16.53 4.44 -28.67
N HIS A 110 -16.59 3.65 -27.58
CA HIS A 110 -17.49 2.49 -27.52
C HIS A 110 -18.96 2.89 -27.51
N LEU A 111 -19.33 3.94 -26.78
CA LEU A 111 -20.69 4.45 -26.72
C LEU A 111 -21.13 5.07 -28.06
N GLU A 112 -20.22 5.72 -28.78
CA GLU A 112 -20.48 6.22 -30.14
C GLU A 112 -20.72 5.06 -31.12
N SER A 113 -19.92 3.99 -31.05
CA SER A 113 -20.13 2.81 -31.89
C SER A 113 -21.45 2.09 -31.60
N ASP A 114 -21.91 2.07 -30.35
CA ASP A 114 -23.19 1.46 -29.98
C ASP A 114 -24.38 2.31 -30.45
N LYS A 115 -24.23 3.64 -30.38
CA LYS A 115 -25.25 4.58 -30.86
C LYS A 115 -25.42 4.51 -32.38
N ASP A 116 -24.33 4.36 -33.13
CA ASP A 116 -24.39 4.20 -34.60
C ASP A 116 -25.06 2.88 -35.01
N LYS A 117 -24.83 1.80 -34.26
CA LYS A 117 -25.54 0.52 -34.47
C LYS A 117 -27.03 0.67 -34.23
N ASP A 118 -27.42 1.29 -33.11
CA ASP A 118 -28.83 1.50 -32.78
C ASP A 118 -29.54 2.38 -33.83
N LEU A 119 -28.84 3.41 -34.34
CA LEU A 119 -29.35 4.26 -35.42
C LEU A 119 -29.52 3.50 -36.74
N SER A 120 -28.56 2.65 -37.09
CA SER A 120 -28.61 1.83 -38.31
C SER A 120 -29.77 0.82 -38.30
N VAL A 121 -30.02 0.19 -37.14
CA VAL A 121 -31.14 -0.74 -36.92
C VAL A 121 -32.49 0.00 -36.95
N HIS A 122 -32.56 1.23 -36.44
CA HIS A 122 -33.80 2.03 -36.49
C HIS A 122 -34.16 2.45 -37.92
N VAL A 123 -33.15 2.77 -38.75
CA VAL A 123 -33.35 3.14 -40.17
C VAL A 123 -33.75 1.92 -41.00
N GLU A 124 -33.19 0.74 -40.73
CA GLU A 124 -33.51 -0.51 -41.44
C GLU A 124 -34.94 -1.00 -41.18
N ASN A 125 -35.49 -0.77 -39.97
CA ASN A 125 -36.86 -1.17 -39.62
C ASN A 125 -37.96 -0.18 -40.06
N MET A 126 -37.59 0.97 -40.66
CA MET A 126 -38.53 1.99 -41.15
C MET A 126 -38.76 1.94 -42.67
N GLY A 127 -37.96 1.19 -43.41
CA GLY A 127 -38.09 0.96 -44.86
C GLY A 127 -38.82 -0.34 -45.18
#